data_AF-A0A101FUS4-F1
#
_entry.id   AF-A0A101FUS4-F1
#
_cell.length_a   1.000
_cell.length_b   1.000
_cell.length_c   1.000
_cell.angle_alpha   90.00
_cell.angle_beta   90.00
_cell.angle_gamma   90.00
#
_symmetry.space_group_name_H-M   'P 1'
#
loop_
_entity.id
_entity.type
_entity.pdbx_description
1 polymer ?
#
loop_
_entity_poly.entity_id
_entity_poly.type
_entity_poly.pdbx_seq_one_letter_code
_entity_poly.pdbx_strand_id
1 'polypeptide(L)'
;MDRSNQLEDLKKTWPEKFASEDEIFSHIHPGDKIFIGTGCGEPQYLVQALVNFVGRNPKAFFGIELIHVWTLGAAPYIDEQFRDNFRIDSFFISEGTRNAINRGAADYTPVSLSAIPGLIRREIIPIDVALIQTSPPDKHGYMSLGISVDIVKAATQKASLIVAQINSHMPRTQGDGFININDVDFIISHDEPLLEYTLEDPGDIIKSIGKYVARIVEDESTLQVGYGIIPNAVVSYLGEKKHLGVHTELLSDGIIDLMQKGVVDNTKKSIDTGKTVASYCMGKKETYDLLDENPTIEFKTIDYVNNPLIIAQNRLMTAINSAMEIDLTGQATAESLSGTFYFGIGGQADFMRGAALAPGGKSILALPSTALDDTISRIVPSLQEGTGVTLTRSDVHYVVTEYGIAYLHGKNIRERAMDLIAIAHPKFRPWLIKEAKKRLLIYKDQAFIPGMNGVYPAALETFRTTKTGLNILLRPVKIGDEPLMKDFFYALSNDSMYRRFMSVRMDMPHERLQEFGIVNYANRMMILAIVEGDSRETIAAIGQYEINEKMHTAEVALVVKDKYQNMGVGHDLLSYLTSLARRGGLLGFTAEVLVENKPMLNLFKKMGFDTEKRSEEGVYEMRMMFRDLEV
;
A
#
# COMPACT_ATOMS: atom_id res chain seq x y z
N MET A 1 -25.26 34.65 9.89
CA MET A 1 -25.34 35.52 11.09
C MET A 1 -24.01 36.22 11.25
N ASP A 2 -24.01 37.47 11.70
CA ASP A 2 -22.78 38.26 11.88
C ASP A 2 -21.90 37.63 12.97
N ARG A 3 -20.60 37.41 12.71
CA ARG A 3 -19.69 36.58 13.52
C ARG A 3 -19.36 37.21 14.88
N SER A 4 -19.35 38.54 14.94
CA SER A 4 -19.21 39.32 16.17
C SER A 4 -20.31 39.02 17.19
N ASN A 5 -21.55 38.83 16.71
CA ASN A 5 -22.69 38.51 17.56
C ASN A 5 -22.58 37.10 18.16
N GLN A 6 -22.02 36.13 17.43
CA GLN A 6 -21.84 34.76 17.97
C GLN A 6 -20.90 34.73 19.17
N LEU A 7 -19.74 35.40 19.11
CA LEU A 7 -18.80 35.42 20.24
C LEU A 7 -19.39 36.14 21.47
N GLU A 8 -20.08 37.25 21.27
CA GLU A 8 -20.77 37.94 22.37
C GLU A 8 -21.84 37.07 23.01
N ASP A 9 -22.60 36.33 22.22
CA ASP A 9 -23.64 35.44 22.73
C ASP A 9 -23.04 34.24 23.48
N LEU A 10 -21.91 33.69 23.02
CA LEU A 10 -21.16 32.67 23.75
C LEU A 10 -20.68 33.20 25.11
N LYS A 11 -20.08 34.40 25.13
CA LYS A 11 -19.62 35.05 26.38
C LYS A 11 -20.75 35.38 27.34
N LYS A 12 -21.95 35.69 26.84
CA LYS A 12 -23.15 35.90 27.68
C LYS A 12 -23.68 34.59 28.26
N THR A 13 -23.59 33.50 27.50
CA THR A 13 -24.17 32.20 27.89
C THR A 13 -23.25 31.43 28.84
N TRP A 14 -21.93 31.51 28.63
CA TRP A 14 -20.91 30.80 29.42
C TRP A 14 -19.74 31.72 29.82
N PRO A 15 -20.00 32.83 30.56
CA PRO A 15 -18.97 33.80 30.91
C PRO A 15 -17.79 33.17 31.68
N GLU A 16 -18.04 32.14 32.49
CA GLU A 16 -17.04 31.43 33.29
C GLU A 16 -16.00 30.67 32.47
N LYS A 17 -16.29 30.38 31.19
CA LYS A 17 -15.37 29.68 30.30
C LYS A 17 -14.36 30.62 29.63
N PHE A 18 -14.58 31.94 29.71
CA PHE A 18 -13.71 32.94 29.07
C PHE A 18 -12.84 33.63 30.12
N ALA A 19 -11.53 33.44 30.01
CA ALA A 19 -10.52 34.08 30.84
C ALA A 19 -9.45 34.75 29.97
N SER A 20 -8.63 35.61 30.59
CA SER A 20 -7.47 36.16 29.89
C SER A 20 -6.42 35.07 29.65
N GLU A 21 -5.62 35.16 28.58
CA GLU A 21 -4.55 34.18 28.32
C GLU A 21 -3.61 34.02 29.52
N ASP A 22 -3.26 35.13 30.19
CA ASP A 22 -2.40 35.09 31.38
C ASP A 22 -3.05 34.32 32.55
N GLU A 23 -4.37 34.41 32.72
CA GLU A 23 -5.11 33.65 33.73
C GLU A 23 -5.20 32.16 33.35
N ILE A 24 -5.54 31.85 32.10
CA ILE A 24 -5.61 30.47 31.59
C ILE A 24 -4.27 29.76 31.83
N PHE A 25 -3.17 30.35 31.36
CA PHE A 25 -1.87 29.72 31.44
C PHE A 25 -1.25 29.75 32.85
N SER A 26 -1.79 30.54 33.79
CA SER A 26 -1.39 30.47 35.21
C SER A 26 -1.80 29.18 35.92
N HIS A 27 -2.74 28.42 35.34
CA HIS A 27 -3.16 27.11 35.84
C HIS A 27 -2.23 25.97 35.40
N ILE A 28 -1.26 26.24 34.52
CA ILE A 28 -0.26 25.26 34.10
C ILE A 28 0.92 25.32 35.06
N HIS A 29 1.34 24.16 35.55
CA HIS A 29 2.39 24.01 36.55
C HIS A 29 3.68 23.42 35.96
N PRO A 30 4.86 23.74 36.53
CA PRO A 30 6.10 23.07 36.14
C PRO A 30 6.00 21.55 36.27
N GLY A 31 6.43 20.83 35.23
CA GLY A 31 6.36 19.37 35.16
C GLY A 31 5.07 18.81 34.53
N ASP A 32 4.08 19.65 34.22
CA ASP A 32 2.85 19.20 33.58
C ASP A 32 3.10 18.56 32.22
N LYS A 33 2.29 17.55 31.91
CA LYS A 33 2.21 16.90 30.61
C LYS A 33 1.08 17.51 29.80
N ILE A 34 1.44 18.24 28.76
CA ILE A 34 0.51 18.96 27.91
C ILE A 34 0.31 18.18 26.61
N PHE A 35 -0.90 17.71 26.38
CA PHE A 35 -1.32 17.15 25.10
C PHE A 35 -1.73 18.26 24.12
N ILE A 36 -1.23 18.21 22.89
CA ILE A 36 -1.62 19.11 21.81
C ILE A 36 -2.38 18.33 20.73
N GLY A 37 -3.50 18.90 20.25
CA GLY A 37 -4.34 18.32 19.20
C GLY A 37 -3.58 17.87 17.96
N THR A 38 -4.04 16.77 17.36
CA THR A 38 -3.33 16.05 16.29
C THR A 38 -3.45 16.73 14.91
N GLY A 39 -2.33 16.80 14.19
CA GLY A 39 -2.26 17.05 12.75
C GLY A 39 -2.89 18.37 12.33
N CYS A 40 -3.81 18.33 11.37
CA CYS A 40 -4.49 19.53 10.88
C CYS A 40 -5.47 20.15 11.90
N GLY A 41 -5.80 19.43 12.98
CA GLY A 41 -6.62 19.93 14.08
C GLY A 41 -5.83 20.60 15.20
N GLU A 42 -4.50 20.75 15.05
CA GLU A 42 -3.65 21.46 16.00
C GLU A 42 -4.12 22.92 16.21
N PRO A 43 -4.37 23.38 17.45
CA PRO A 43 -4.85 24.75 17.71
C PRO A 43 -3.69 25.76 17.61
N GLN A 44 -3.40 26.24 16.39
CA GLN A 44 -2.23 27.07 16.09
C GLN A 44 -2.15 28.34 16.95
N TYR A 45 -3.22 29.11 17.04
CA TYR A 45 -3.26 30.31 17.87
C TYR A 45 -3.02 29.98 19.35
N LEU A 46 -3.68 28.96 19.89
CA LEU A 46 -3.54 28.59 21.31
C LEU A 46 -2.12 28.14 21.65
N VAL A 47 -1.48 27.36 20.77
CA VAL A 47 -0.07 26.96 20.93
C VAL A 47 0.85 28.19 20.88
N GLN A 48 0.61 29.12 19.94
CA GLN A 48 1.39 30.35 19.85
C GLN A 48 1.20 31.24 21.09
N ALA A 49 -0.02 31.33 21.61
CA ALA A 49 -0.34 32.09 22.82
C ALA A 49 0.38 31.52 24.05
N LEU A 50 0.41 30.19 24.20
CA LEU A 50 1.18 29.52 25.25
C LEU A 50 2.67 29.88 25.15
N VAL A 51 3.26 29.74 23.96
CA VAL A 51 4.68 30.03 23.74
C VAL A 51 5.01 31.49 24.00
N ASN A 52 4.14 32.43 23.61
CA ASN A 52 4.29 33.85 23.92
C ASN A 52 4.20 34.12 25.44
N PHE A 53 3.32 33.42 26.16
CA PHE A 53 3.22 33.51 27.61
C PHE A 53 4.49 33.00 28.29
N VAL A 54 5.04 31.87 27.85
CA VAL A 54 6.31 31.32 28.35
C VAL A 54 7.47 32.25 28.04
N GLY A 55 7.54 32.85 26.85
CA GLY A 55 8.58 33.82 26.51
C GLY A 55 8.59 35.06 27.41
N ARG A 56 7.41 35.52 27.84
CA ARG A 56 7.26 36.60 28.84
C ARG A 56 7.55 36.14 30.27
N ASN A 57 7.28 34.88 30.58
CA ASN A 57 7.35 34.30 31.93
C ASN A 57 8.18 33.00 31.99
N PRO A 58 9.45 32.98 31.56
CA PRO A 58 10.20 31.73 31.36
C PRO A 58 10.47 30.97 32.66
N LYS A 59 10.37 31.63 33.83
CA LYS A 59 10.55 30.98 35.13
C LYS A 59 9.27 30.32 35.67
N ALA A 60 8.11 30.62 35.09
CA ALA A 60 6.84 30.02 35.49
C ALA A 60 6.65 28.62 34.91
N PHE A 61 7.41 28.26 33.87
CA PHE A 61 7.34 26.98 33.17
C PHE A 61 8.70 26.32 33.20
N PHE A 62 8.80 25.10 33.73
CA PHE A 62 10.04 24.34 33.69
C PHE A 62 9.71 22.85 33.62
N GLY A 63 10.43 22.13 32.77
CA GLY A 63 10.27 20.67 32.65
C GLY A 63 8.90 20.22 32.15
N ILE A 64 8.18 21.05 31.39
CA ILE A 64 6.91 20.68 30.76
C ILE A 64 7.17 19.61 29.69
N GLU A 65 6.34 18.57 29.67
CA GLU A 65 6.36 17.55 28.63
C GLU A 65 5.26 17.85 27.59
N LEU A 66 5.65 18.08 26.34
CA LEU A 66 4.72 18.28 25.23
C LEU A 66 4.48 16.95 24.52
N ILE A 67 3.24 16.46 24.59
CA ILE A 67 2.81 15.19 24.02
C ILE A 67 1.96 15.45 22.79
N HIS A 68 2.32 14.84 21.67
CA HIS A 68 1.51 14.88 20.45
C HIS A 68 1.72 13.62 19.61
N VAL A 69 0.76 13.32 18.74
CA VAL A 69 0.97 12.33 17.67
C VAL A 69 1.77 12.99 16.56
N TRP A 70 1.23 14.02 15.91
CA TRP A 70 1.90 14.68 14.81
C TRP A 70 1.58 16.18 14.78
N THR A 71 2.62 17.01 14.79
CA THR A 71 2.56 18.46 14.53
C THR A 71 2.81 18.76 13.06
N LEU A 72 1.85 19.41 12.39
CA LEU A 72 2.02 19.95 11.03
C LEU A 72 2.33 21.45 11.07
N GLY A 73 1.93 22.14 12.14
CA GLY A 73 2.16 23.56 12.34
C GLY A 73 3.61 23.94 12.58
N ALA A 74 3.85 25.24 12.74
CA ALA A 74 5.12 25.71 13.28
C ALA A 74 5.27 25.14 14.70
N ALA A 75 6.43 24.59 15.03
CA ALA A 75 6.73 24.03 16.36
C ALA A 75 7.68 24.96 17.13
N PRO A 76 7.27 26.21 17.46
CA PRO A 76 8.17 27.23 18.02
C PRO A 76 8.69 26.86 19.41
N TYR A 77 8.03 25.94 20.11
CA TYR A 77 8.46 25.38 21.38
C TYR A 77 9.74 24.51 21.28
N ILE A 78 10.20 24.17 20.07
CA ILE A 78 11.47 23.46 19.82
C ILE A 78 12.68 24.40 19.86
N ASP A 79 12.46 25.70 19.74
CA ASP A 79 13.55 26.68 19.66
C ASP A 79 14.46 26.59 20.90
N GLU A 80 15.76 26.80 20.69
CA GLU A 80 16.78 26.63 21.72
C GLU A 80 16.52 27.49 22.97
N GLN A 81 15.85 28.63 22.80
CA GLN A 81 15.43 29.51 23.89
C GLN A 81 14.44 28.86 24.88
N PHE A 82 13.69 27.84 24.46
CA PHE A 82 12.69 27.14 25.27
C PHE A 82 13.13 25.76 25.73
N ARG A 83 14.39 25.37 25.52
CA ARG A 83 14.90 24.03 25.82
C ARG A 83 14.72 23.61 27.29
N ASP A 84 14.80 24.57 28.20
CA ASP A 84 14.64 24.31 29.63
C ASP A 84 13.15 24.37 30.07
N ASN A 85 12.28 24.89 29.21
CA ASN A 85 10.84 24.99 29.44
C ASN A 85 10.10 23.74 28.95
N PHE A 86 10.39 23.30 27.72
CA PHE A 86 9.68 22.22 27.04
C PHE A 86 10.60 21.06 26.68
N ARG A 87 10.11 19.84 26.91
CA ARG A 87 10.63 18.60 26.36
C ARG A 87 9.53 17.89 25.60
N ILE A 88 9.79 17.53 24.35
CA ILE A 88 8.77 16.87 23.51
C ILE A 88 8.85 15.37 23.69
N ASP A 89 7.71 14.72 23.80
CA ASP A 89 7.55 13.27 23.66
C ASP A 89 6.50 12.98 22.59
N SER A 90 6.95 12.57 21.41
CA SER A 90 6.06 12.34 20.27
C SER A 90 5.74 10.87 20.08
N PHE A 91 4.49 10.54 19.72
CA PHE A 91 4.12 9.21 19.23
C PHE A 91 4.37 9.03 17.72
N PHE A 92 4.55 10.13 16.98
CA PHE A 92 4.89 10.09 15.56
C PHE A 92 5.80 11.26 15.18
N ILE A 93 6.87 10.97 14.42
CA ILE A 93 7.91 11.98 14.15
C ILE A 93 7.54 12.82 12.93
N SER A 94 7.55 14.13 13.12
CA SER A 94 7.34 15.13 12.06
C SER A 94 8.67 15.64 11.52
N GLU A 95 8.64 16.32 10.36
CA GLU A 95 9.85 16.97 9.82
C GLU A 95 10.45 17.97 10.82
N GLY A 96 9.61 18.78 11.49
CA GLY A 96 10.06 19.76 12.48
C GLY A 96 10.67 19.17 13.75
N THR A 97 10.28 17.95 14.14
CA THR A 97 10.77 17.29 15.38
C THR A 97 11.89 16.30 15.14
N ARG A 98 12.10 15.84 13.89
CA ARG A 98 13.05 14.79 13.53
C ARG A 98 14.48 15.08 13.99
N ASN A 99 14.99 16.29 13.75
CA ASN A 99 16.36 16.63 14.14
C ASN A 99 16.52 16.60 15.67
N ALA A 100 15.55 17.16 16.40
CA ALA A 100 15.57 17.23 17.86
C ALA A 100 15.58 15.82 18.49
N ILE A 101 14.78 14.89 17.97
CA ILE A 101 14.75 13.50 18.46
C ILE A 101 16.09 12.80 18.22
N ASN A 102 16.63 12.86 17.00
CA ASN A 102 17.85 12.13 16.67
C ASN A 102 19.12 12.67 17.34
N ARG A 103 19.09 13.91 17.88
CA ARG A 103 20.16 14.46 18.72
C ARG A 103 19.94 14.30 20.23
N GLY A 104 18.84 13.64 20.65
CA GLY A 104 18.47 13.43 22.05
C GLY A 104 17.88 14.66 22.76
N ALA A 105 17.49 15.69 22.02
CA ALA A 105 16.85 16.90 22.56
C ALA A 105 15.32 16.74 22.75
N ALA A 106 14.73 15.74 22.12
CA ALA A 106 13.33 15.35 22.25
C ALA A 106 13.22 13.82 22.28
N ASP A 107 12.06 13.32 22.71
CA ASP A 107 11.76 11.90 22.86
C ASP A 107 10.79 11.40 21.79
N TYR A 108 10.89 10.10 21.50
CA TYR A 108 9.97 9.36 20.67
C TYR A 108 9.49 8.13 21.45
N THR A 109 8.18 8.03 21.65
CA THR A 109 7.56 6.89 22.31
C THR A 109 6.98 5.93 21.28
N PRO A 110 7.63 4.77 21.02
CA PRO A 110 7.16 3.82 20.02
C PRO A 110 5.99 3.00 20.56
N VAL A 111 4.78 3.30 20.06
CA VAL A 111 3.56 2.57 20.41
C VAL A 111 2.59 2.56 19.23
N SER A 112 1.82 1.48 19.09
CA SER A 112 0.72 1.45 18.12
C SER A 112 -0.34 2.48 18.50
N LEU A 113 -0.84 3.25 17.51
CA LEU A 113 -1.82 4.31 17.76
C LEU A 113 -3.10 3.80 18.43
N SER A 114 -3.54 2.58 18.10
CA SER A 114 -4.73 1.96 18.72
C SER A 114 -4.58 1.70 20.23
N ALA A 115 -3.34 1.58 20.73
CA ALA A 115 -3.09 1.31 22.15
C ALA A 115 -3.05 2.58 23.02
N ILE A 116 -2.75 3.73 22.42
CA ILE A 116 -2.54 5.01 23.14
C ILE A 116 -3.75 5.40 23.99
N PRO A 117 -5.01 5.38 23.49
CA PRO A 117 -6.17 5.72 24.31
C PRO A 117 -6.28 4.88 25.58
N GLY A 118 -5.93 3.59 25.49
CA GLY A 118 -5.92 2.70 26.65
C GLY A 118 -4.80 3.02 27.65
N LEU A 119 -3.64 3.51 27.19
CA LEU A 119 -2.56 3.95 28.06
C LEU A 119 -2.90 5.26 28.78
N ILE A 120 -3.53 6.21 28.09
CA ILE A 120 -4.03 7.46 28.66
C ILE A 120 -5.10 7.17 29.71
N ARG A 121 -6.11 6.34 29.37
CA ARG A 121 -7.22 6.05 30.30
C ARG A 121 -6.79 5.30 31.58
N ARG A 122 -5.68 4.57 31.52
CA ARG A 122 -5.06 3.88 32.67
C ARG A 122 -4.01 4.73 33.37
N GLU A 123 -3.79 5.96 32.91
CA GLU A 123 -2.83 6.91 33.47
C GLU A 123 -1.39 6.39 33.47
N ILE A 124 -1.08 5.44 32.57
CA ILE A 124 0.31 5.04 32.27
C ILE A 124 1.01 6.18 31.52
N ILE A 125 0.25 6.86 30.67
CA ILE A 125 0.63 8.14 30.05
C ILE A 125 -0.38 9.17 30.59
N PRO A 126 -0.09 9.80 31.73
CA PRO A 126 -0.98 10.82 32.29
C PRO A 126 -0.96 12.07 31.39
N ILE A 127 -2.10 12.73 31.29
CA ILE A 127 -2.25 14.01 30.60
C ILE A 127 -2.76 15.00 31.65
N ASP A 128 -2.01 16.06 31.92
CA ASP A 128 -2.41 17.08 32.90
C ASP A 128 -3.24 18.17 32.21
N VAL A 129 -2.79 18.60 31.04
CA VAL A 129 -3.42 19.66 30.24
C VAL A 129 -3.70 19.17 28.82
N ALA A 130 -4.88 19.44 28.28
CA ALA A 130 -5.21 19.22 26.87
C ALA A 130 -5.49 20.54 26.16
N LEU A 131 -4.68 20.85 25.14
CA LEU A 131 -4.86 21.97 24.24
C LEU A 131 -5.48 21.46 22.94
N ILE A 132 -6.73 21.82 22.70
CA ILE A 132 -7.52 21.28 21.58
C ILE A 132 -8.11 22.39 20.73
N GLN A 133 -8.52 22.03 19.52
CA GLN A 133 -9.31 22.87 18.64
C GLN A 133 -10.70 22.26 18.45
N THR A 134 -11.73 23.11 18.40
CA THR A 134 -13.12 22.66 18.25
C THR A 134 -13.94 23.60 17.37
N SER A 135 -15.04 23.07 16.84
CA SER A 135 -16.12 23.91 16.30
C SER A 135 -16.79 24.71 17.42
N PRO A 136 -17.49 25.81 17.10
CA PRO A 136 -18.38 26.47 18.07
C PRO A 136 -19.42 25.49 18.65
N PRO A 137 -19.89 25.71 19.88
CA PRO A 137 -20.93 24.89 20.48
C PRO A 137 -22.26 25.09 19.75
N ASP A 138 -23.02 24.01 19.61
CA ASP A 138 -24.40 24.08 19.14
C ASP A 138 -25.36 24.59 20.22
N LYS A 139 -26.66 24.64 19.90
CA LYS A 139 -27.72 25.07 20.82
C LYS A 139 -27.86 24.22 22.10
N HIS A 140 -27.22 23.05 22.14
CA HIS A 140 -27.20 22.12 23.27
C HIS A 140 -25.85 22.14 24.00
N GLY A 141 -24.94 23.05 23.62
CA GLY A 141 -23.62 23.18 24.23
C GLY A 141 -22.61 22.13 23.74
N TYR A 142 -22.89 21.39 22.66
CA TYR A 142 -21.93 20.43 22.11
C TYR A 142 -21.05 21.08 21.05
N MET A 143 -19.74 20.99 21.29
CA MET A 143 -18.68 21.31 20.34
C MET A 143 -18.22 20.02 19.66
N SER A 144 -17.53 20.17 18.52
CA SER A 144 -16.94 19.05 17.77
C SER A 144 -15.43 19.18 17.71
N LEU A 145 -14.70 18.10 18.00
CA LEU A 145 -13.26 17.97 17.71
C LEU A 145 -12.96 17.99 16.19
N GLY A 146 -13.99 17.84 15.37
CA GLY A 146 -13.94 18.02 13.92
C GLY A 146 -13.05 17.00 13.23
N ILE A 147 -11.95 17.47 12.65
CA ILE A 147 -11.08 16.63 11.82
C ILE A 147 -10.06 15.81 12.62
N SER A 148 -9.99 15.93 13.95
CA SER A 148 -9.01 15.20 14.77
C SER A 148 -9.68 14.61 16.03
N VAL A 149 -10.26 13.42 15.90
CA VAL A 149 -10.89 12.69 17.02
C VAL A 149 -9.89 11.77 17.71
N ASP A 150 -9.28 10.88 16.91
CA ASP A 150 -8.15 10.02 17.24
C ASP A 150 -7.90 9.71 18.73
N ILE A 151 -6.74 10.09 19.25
CA ILE A 151 -6.38 10.05 20.67
C ILE A 151 -6.85 11.31 21.40
N VAL A 152 -7.15 12.41 20.69
CA VAL A 152 -7.63 13.68 21.27
C VAL A 152 -8.84 13.43 22.18
N LYS A 153 -9.74 12.53 21.78
CA LYS A 153 -10.90 12.16 22.60
C LYS A 153 -10.50 11.53 23.94
N ALA A 154 -9.46 10.69 23.97
CA ALA A 154 -8.99 10.08 25.21
C ALA A 154 -8.22 11.08 26.09
N ALA A 155 -7.44 11.98 25.47
CA ALA A 155 -6.74 13.06 26.18
C ALA A 155 -7.74 14.00 26.88
N THR A 156 -8.79 14.44 26.17
CA THR A 156 -9.84 15.31 26.75
C THR A 156 -10.66 14.61 27.84
N GLN A 157 -10.82 13.29 27.80
CA GLN A 157 -11.49 12.55 28.87
C GLN A 157 -10.68 12.44 30.16
N LYS A 158 -9.37 12.71 30.12
CA LYS A 158 -8.44 12.45 31.22
C LYS A 158 -7.62 13.64 31.68
N ALA A 159 -7.49 14.67 30.86
CA ALA A 159 -6.84 15.90 31.25
C ALA A 159 -7.52 16.53 32.47
N SER A 160 -6.70 17.05 33.38
CA SER A 160 -7.19 17.82 34.54
C SER A 160 -7.58 19.25 34.16
N LEU A 161 -7.02 19.76 33.06
CA LEU A 161 -7.30 21.06 32.49
C LEU A 161 -7.50 20.94 30.97
N ILE A 162 -8.61 21.43 30.44
CA ILE A 162 -8.91 21.47 29.00
C ILE A 162 -9.05 22.92 28.56
N VAL A 163 -8.18 23.32 27.62
CA VAL A 163 -8.26 24.62 26.96
C VAL A 163 -8.61 24.40 25.49
N ALA A 164 -9.77 24.90 25.09
CA ALA A 164 -10.27 24.76 23.73
C ALA A 164 -10.14 26.07 22.95
N GLN A 165 -9.48 26.00 21.79
CA GLN A 165 -9.61 27.02 20.76
C GLN A 165 -10.91 26.75 19.97
N ILE A 166 -11.86 27.69 20.02
CA ILE A 166 -13.03 27.65 19.16
C ILE A 166 -12.69 28.31 17.83
N ASN A 167 -12.87 27.57 16.74
CA ASN A 167 -12.66 28.02 15.38
C ASN A 167 -13.88 27.65 14.52
N SER A 168 -14.54 28.65 13.92
CA SER A 168 -15.69 28.45 13.05
C SER A 168 -15.37 27.74 11.73
N HIS A 169 -14.08 27.62 11.38
CA HIS A 169 -13.62 26.82 10.25
C HIS A 169 -13.49 25.33 10.57
N MET A 170 -13.57 24.93 11.85
CA MET A 170 -13.55 23.52 12.24
C MET A 170 -14.91 22.85 11.92
N PRO A 171 -14.96 21.84 11.04
CA PRO A 171 -16.22 21.21 10.67
C PRO A 171 -16.82 20.44 11.86
N ARG A 172 -18.15 20.47 11.94
CA ARG A 172 -18.93 19.70 12.92
C ARG A 172 -19.18 18.29 12.40
N THR A 173 -18.15 17.46 12.46
CA THR A 173 -18.17 16.05 12.02
C THR A 173 -19.03 15.17 12.93
N GLN A 174 -19.61 14.11 12.38
CA GLN A 174 -20.36 13.12 13.17
C GLN A 174 -19.42 12.08 13.79
N GLY A 175 -19.92 11.31 14.75
CA GLY A 175 -19.18 10.23 15.42
C GLY A 175 -18.84 10.56 16.87
N ASP A 176 -17.64 10.16 17.31
CA ASP A 176 -17.23 10.21 18.72
C ASP A 176 -16.59 11.54 19.12
N GLY A 177 -16.48 12.48 18.17
CA GLY A 177 -15.80 13.77 18.32
C GLY A 177 -16.54 14.82 19.15
N PHE A 178 -17.77 14.56 19.63
CA PHE A 178 -18.52 15.55 20.40
C PHE A 178 -17.97 15.71 21.83
N ILE A 179 -17.83 16.95 22.28
CA ILE A 179 -17.46 17.34 23.65
C ILE A 179 -18.43 18.42 24.13
N ASN A 180 -18.91 18.32 25.37
CA ASN A 180 -19.81 19.34 25.91
C ASN A 180 -18.98 20.50 26.47
N ILE A 181 -19.46 21.74 26.28
CA ILE A 181 -18.78 22.94 26.78
C ILE A 181 -18.59 22.93 28.30
N ASN A 182 -19.45 22.22 29.04
CA ASN A 182 -19.31 22.08 30.48
C ASN A 182 -18.09 21.25 30.88
N ASP A 183 -17.61 20.36 30.02
CA ASP A 183 -16.43 19.51 30.24
C ASP A 183 -15.12 20.25 29.91
N VAL A 184 -15.18 21.45 29.31
CA VAL A 184 -14.02 22.27 28.97
C VAL A 184 -13.82 23.36 30.01
N ASP A 185 -12.61 23.59 30.50
CA ASP A 185 -12.34 24.58 31.53
C ASP A 185 -12.27 26.00 30.96
N PHE A 186 -11.47 26.20 29.91
CA PHE A 186 -11.27 27.50 29.29
C PHE A 186 -11.42 27.48 27.77
N ILE A 187 -11.90 28.61 27.24
CA ILE A 187 -12.15 28.82 25.82
C ILE A 187 -11.40 30.04 25.34
N ILE A 188 -10.71 29.87 24.22
CA ILE A 188 -10.17 30.97 23.41
C ILE A 188 -10.88 30.95 22.06
N SER A 189 -11.60 32.03 21.74
CA SER A 189 -12.23 32.15 20.42
C SER A 189 -11.24 32.77 19.44
N HIS A 190 -10.82 32.00 18.45
CA HIS A 190 -9.95 32.48 17.38
C HIS A 190 -10.23 31.73 16.07
N ASP A 191 -10.74 32.46 15.08
CA ASP A 191 -10.97 31.94 13.74
C ASP A 191 -9.69 32.08 12.92
N GLU A 192 -9.21 30.95 12.40
CA GLU A 192 -8.11 30.88 11.44
C GLU A 192 -8.36 29.75 10.44
N PRO A 193 -7.82 29.80 9.21
CA PRO A 193 -7.88 28.66 8.32
C PRO A 193 -7.25 27.43 8.97
N LEU A 194 -7.92 26.28 8.88
CA LEU A 194 -7.32 25.01 9.29
C LEU A 194 -6.07 24.72 8.47
N LEU A 195 -5.11 24.02 9.06
CA LEU A 195 -3.93 23.58 8.33
C LEU A 195 -4.35 22.65 7.19
N GLU A 196 -3.78 22.89 6.01
CA GLU A 196 -4.02 22.06 4.83
C GLU A 196 -2.83 21.14 4.57
N TYR A 197 -3.12 19.92 4.11
CA TYR A 197 -2.11 18.96 3.70
C TYR A 197 -2.31 18.62 2.23
N THR A 198 -1.42 19.12 1.38
CA THR A 198 -1.46 18.89 -0.06
C THR A 198 -0.35 17.97 -0.49
N LEU A 199 -0.72 16.95 -1.28
CA LEU A 199 0.24 16.06 -1.92
C LEU A 199 0.60 16.58 -3.31
N GLU A 200 1.89 16.59 -3.65
CA GLU A 200 2.38 16.98 -4.97
C GLU A 200 2.08 15.92 -6.07
N ASP A 201 2.23 16.34 -7.32
CA ASP A 201 1.83 15.62 -8.54
C ASP A 201 2.43 14.20 -8.63
N PRO A 202 1.60 13.16 -8.81
CA PRO A 202 2.07 11.79 -8.94
C PRO A 202 2.76 11.55 -10.28
N GLY A 203 4.08 11.72 -10.33
CA GLY A 203 4.90 11.38 -11.49
C GLY A 203 4.70 9.92 -11.99
N ASP A 204 5.28 9.59 -13.15
CA ASP A 204 5.02 8.33 -13.89
C ASP A 204 5.20 7.03 -13.07
N ILE A 205 6.09 7.03 -12.09
CA ILE A 205 6.31 5.92 -11.15
C ILE A 205 5.02 5.60 -10.38
N ILE A 206 4.37 6.63 -9.82
CA ILE A 206 3.17 6.47 -9.01
C ILE A 206 2.00 6.00 -9.88
N LYS A 207 1.90 6.49 -11.12
CA LYS A 207 0.92 6.01 -12.09
C LYS A 207 1.04 4.52 -12.36
N SER A 208 2.26 4.01 -12.47
CA SER A 208 2.52 2.59 -12.67
C SER A 208 2.11 1.77 -11.45
N ILE A 209 2.49 2.21 -10.25
CA ILE A 209 2.09 1.58 -8.98
C ILE A 209 0.57 1.57 -8.83
N GLY A 210 -0.11 2.69 -9.08
CA GLY A 210 -1.56 2.83 -8.96
C GLY A 210 -2.34 1.87 -9.85
N LYS A 211 -1.90 1.70 -11.11
CA LYS A 211 -2.47 0.69 -12.01
C LYS A 211 -2.34 -0.73 -11.48
N TYR A 212 -1.20 -1.08 -10.89
CA TYR A 212 -1.01 -2.40 -10.29
C TYR A 212 -1.87 -2.59 -9.03
N VAL A 213 -1.94 -1.59 -8.16
CA VAL A 213 -2.82 -1.64 -6.97
C VAL A 213 -4.29 -1.80 -7.39
N ALA A 214 -4.76 -1.06 -8.40
CA ALA A 214 -6.12 -1.16 -8.92
C ALA A 214 -6.50 -2.55 -9.47
N ARG A 215 -5.50 -3.36 -9.88
CA ARG A 215 -5.72 -4.76 -10.29
C ARG A 215 -5.91 -5.71 -9.10
N ILE A 216 -5.40 -5.35 -7.92
CA ILE A 216 -5.51 -6.15 -6.69
C ILE A 216 -6.81 -5.82 -5.95
N VAL A 217 -7.22 -4.54 -5.95
CA VAL A 217 -8.47 -4.09 -5.33
C VAL A 217 -9.65 -4.63 -6.14
N GLU A 218 -10.60 -5.26 -5.46
CA GLU A 218 -11.82 -5.80 -6.07
C GLU A 218 -12.96 -4.77 -5.97
N ASP A 219 -14.02 -4.98 -6.75
CA ASP A 219 -15.29 -4.30 -6.48
C ASP A 219 -15.77 -4.69 -5.08
N GLU A 220 -16.51 -3.80 -4.43
CA GLU A 220 -17.06 -3.99 -3.08
C GLU A 220 -16.02 -4.08 -1.94
N SER A 221 -14.73 -3.87 -2.22
CA SER A 221 -13.68 -3.82 -1.20
C SER A 221 -13.91 -2.67 -0.19
N THR A 222 -13.59 -2.93 1.09
CA THR A 222 -13.49 -1.88 2.11
C THR A 222 -12.04 -1.40 2.17
N LEU A 223 -11.80 -0.11 1.97
CA LEU A 223 -10.48 0.46 1.84
C LEU A 223 -9.98 1.07 3.15
N GLN A 224 -8.71 0.80 3.45
CA GLN A 224 -7.87 1.69 4.24
C GLN A 224 -6.69 2.14 3.39
N VAL A 225 -6.35 3.43 3.51
CA VAL A 225 -5.22 4.02 2.81
C VAL A 225 -4.32 4.68 3.85
N GLY A 226 -3.05 4.32 3.81
CA GLY A 226 -2.03 4.81 4.72
C GLY A 226 -1.62 6.25 4.41
N TYR A 227 -0.74 6.75 5.27
CA TYR A 227 -0.13 8.06 5.08
C TYR A 227 0.85 8.11 3.88
N GLY A 228 1.00 9.30 3.30
CA GLY A 228 2.02 9.63 2.31
C GLY A 228 1.50 9.75 0.87
N ILE A 229 2.37 10.27 -0.01
CA ILE A 229 2.05 10.54 -1.42
C ILE A 229 1.55 9.29 -2.13
N ILE A 230 2.23 8.16 -1.94
CA ILE A 230 1.98 6.95 -2.75
C ILE A 230 0.62 6.34 -2.42
N PRO A 231 0.31 5.98 -1.15
CA PRO A 231 -0.98 5.37 -0.85
C PRO A 231 -2.16 6.26 -1.26
N ASN A 232 -2.05 7.58 -1.08
CA ASN A 232 -3.12 8.50 -1.45
C ASN A 232 -3.25 8.69 -2.97
N ALA A 233 -2.14 8.75 -3.70
CA ALA A 233 -2.18 8.89 -5.14
C ALA A 233 -2.71 7.63 -5.84
N VAL A 234 -2.47 6.42 -5.29
CA VAL A 234 -3.01 5.19 -5.89
C VAL A 234 -4.55 5.12 -5.83
N VAL A 235 -5.19 5.81 -4.88
CA VAL A 235 -6.66 5.87 -4.76
C VAL A 235 -7.31 6.44 -6.02
N SER A 236 -6.66 7.41 -6.67
CA SER A 236 -7.17 8.03 -7.91
C SER A 236 -7.34 7.03 -9.07
N TYR A 237 -6.67 5.88 -9.01
CA TYR A 237 -6.74 4.81 -10.01
C TYR A 237 -7.85 3.79 -9.74
N LEU A 238 -8.63 3.98 -8.67
CA LEU A 238 -9.77 3.12 -8.32
C LEU A 238 -11.10 3.64 -8.89
N GLY A 239 -11.08 4.67 -9.73
CA GLY A 239 -12.29 5.34 -10.25
C GLY A 239 -13.23 4.46 -11.08
N GLU A 240 -12.78 3.30 -11.56
CA GLU A 240 -13.61 2.34 -12.30
C GLU A 240 -14.21 1.23 -11.40
N LYS A 241 -13.84 1.18 -10.12
CA LYS A 241 -14.37 0.22 -9.15
C LYS A 241 -15.79 0.59 -8.75
N LYS A 242 -16.51 -0.39 -8.20
CA LYS A 242 -17.91 -0.23 -7.79
C LYS A 242 -18.13 -0.58 -6.33
N HIS A 243 -19.02 0.18 -5.69
CA HIS A 243 -19.54 -0.09 -4.35
C HIS A 243 -18.44 -0.21 -3.28
N LEU A 244 -17.38 0.59 -3.40
CA LEU A 244 -16.30 0.58 -2.43
C LEU A 244 -16.79 1.10 -1.07
N GLY A 245 -16.23 0.54 -0.01
CA GLY A 245 -16.38 1.01 1.36
C GLY A 245 -15.11 1.66 1.89
N VAL A 246 -15.21 2.43 2.97
CA VAL A 246 -14.07 3.06 3.65
C VAL A 246 -14.15 2.84 5.15
N HIS A 247 -13.05 2.31 5.69
CA HIS A 247 -12.74 2.23 7.12
C HIS A 247 -11.25 2.49 7.23
N THR A 248 -10.85 3.73 7.52
CA THR A 248 -9.45 4.17 7.39
C THR A 248 -9.00 4.92 8.64
N GLU A 249 -7.70 4.91 8.95
CA GLU A 249 -7.15 5.76 10.01
C GLU A 249 -7.32 7.24 9.65
N LEU A 250 -6.75 7.61 8.51
CA LEU A 250 -6.69 8.96 7.97
C LEU A 250 -7.60 9.06 6.74
N LEU A 251 -8.49 10.06 6.74
CA LEU A 251 -9.27 10.45 5.58
C LEU A 251 -8.54 11.54 4.78
N SER A 252 -8.41 11.35 3.47
CA SER A 252 -7.69 12.23 2.55
C SER A 252 -8.54 12.64 1.35
N ASP A 253 -8.08 13.68 0.65
CA ASP A 253 -8.74 14.21 -0.56
C ASP A 253 -9.04 13.11 -1.60
N GLY A 254 -8.12 12.15 -1.78
CA GLY A 254 -8.29 11.08 -2.78
C GLY A 254 -9.50 10.17 -2.51
N ILE A 255 -9.83 9.93 -1.24
CA ILE A 255 -11.02 9.15 -0.88
C ILE A 255 -12.29 10.00 -1.10
N ILE A 256 -12.25 11.27 -0.73
CA ILE A 256 -13.36 12.22 -0.93
C ILE A 256 -13.72 12.32 -2.41
N ASP A 257 -12.72 12.41 -3.29
CA ASP A 257 -12.92 12.41 -4.74
C ASP A 257 -13.67 11.16 -5.24
N LEU A 258 -13.37 9.98 -4.69
CA LEU A 258 -14.08 8.74 -5.06
C LEU A 258 -15.52 8.72 -4.51
N MET A 259 -15.75 9.30 -3.33
CA MET A 259 -17.09 9.46 -2.78
C MET A 259 -17.94 10.37 -3.66
N GLN A 260 -17.41 11.52 -4.07
CA GLN A 260 -18.10 12.45 -4.97
C GLN A 260 -18.42 11.83 -6.33
N LYS A 261 -17.56 10.92 -6.83
CA LYS A 261 -17.80 10.14 -8.06
C LYS A 261 -18.80 9.00 -7.89
N GLY A 262 -19.28 8.72 -6.67
CA GLY A 262 -20.18 7.60 -6.37
C GLY A 262 -19.51 6.23 -6.43
N VAL A 263 -18.18 6.18 -6.47
CA VAL A 263 -17.39 4.94 -6.46
C VAL A 263 -17.35 4.35 -5.06
N VAL A 264 -17.20 5.20 -4.04
CA VAL A 264 -17.35 4.86 -2.63
C VAL A 264 -18.78 5.19 -2.20
N ASP A 265 -19.53 4.16 -1.82
CA ASP A 265 -20.91 4.30 -1.31
C ASP A 265 -21.13 3.59 0.04
N ASN A 266 -20.15 2.81 0.51
CA ASN A 266 -20.18 2.07 1.76
C ASN A 266 -21.33 1.05 1.89
N THR A 267 -22.08 0.77 0.82
CA THR A 267 -23.28 -0.10 0.82
C THR A 267 -22.95 -1.57 1.07
N LYS A 268 -21.68 -1.93 0.87
CA LYS A 268 -21.17 -3.30 0.91
C LYS A 268 -20.33 -3.63 2.15
N LYS A 269 -20.09 -2.64 3.02
CA LYS A 269 -19.39 -2.84 4.29
C LYS A 269 -20.20 -3.75 5.22
N SER A 270 -19.49 -4.58 5.99
CA SER A 270 -20.07 -5.51 6.96
C SER A 270 -20.49 -4.85 8.27
N ILE A 271 -19.78 -3.79 8.66
CA ILE A 271 -20.07 -2.93 9.81
C ILE A 271 -20.09 -1.47 9.34
N ASP A 272 -20.72 -0.58 10.10
CA ASP A 272 -20.83 0.84 9.75
C ASP A 272 -21.33 1.05 8.30
N THR A 273 -22.32 0.22 7.89
CA THR A 273 -22.84 0.20 6.52
C THR A 273 -23.41 1.56 6.13
N GLY A 274 -23.06 2.03 4.93
CA GLY A 274 -23.45 3.34 4.44
C GLY A 274 -22.67 4.51 5.04
N LYS A 275 -21.66 4.26 5.88
CA LYS A 275 -20.79 5.28 6.49
C LYS A 275 -19.34 5.12 6.08
N THR A 276 -18.71 6.22 5.67
CA THR A 276 -17.26 6.36 5.62
C THR A 276 -16.77 6.56 7.05
N VAL A 277 -15.91 5.66 7.54
CA VAL A 277 -15.37 5.73 8.91
C VAL A 277 -13.91 6.13 8.84
N ALA A 278 -13.55 7.16 9.61
CA ALA A 278 -12.19 7.64 9.81
C ALA A 278 -11.90 7.95 11.28
N SER A 279 -10.63 8.23 11.64
CA SER A 279 -10.29 8.73 12.98
C SER A 279 -9.84 10.19 12.98
N TYR A 280 -9.20 10.62 11.90
CA TYR A 280 -8.86 12.02 11.64
C TYR A 280 -8.71 12.29 10.13
N CYS A 281 -8.64 13.56 9.74
CA CYS A 281 -8.57 14.00 8.35
C CYS A 281 -7.47 15.03 8.16
N MET A 282 -6.76 14.91 7.04
CA MET A 282 -5.77 15.88 6.57
C MET A 282 -5.97 16.03 5.07
N GLY A 283 -6.33 17.24 4.65
CA GLY A 283 -6.67 17.51 3.27
C GLY A 283 -6.70 19.00 3.00
N LYS A 284 -7.45 19.39 1.97
CA LYS A 284 -7.67 20.79 1.60
C LYS A 284 -8.91 21.36 2.24
N LYS A 285 -9.05 22.68 2.16
CA LYS A 285 -10.25 23.39 2.63
C LYS A 285 -11.54 22.79 2.05
N GLU A 286 -11.58 22.46 0.76
CA GLU A 286 -12.78 21.90 0.12
C GLU A 286 -13.18 20.56 0.71
N THR A 287 -12.20 19.75 1.11
CA THR A 287 -12.44 18.50 1.84
C THR A 287 -13.12 18.79 3.17
N TYR A 288 -12.59 19.74 3.96
CA TYR A 288 -13.15 20.09 5.27
C TYR A 288 -14.59 20.61 5.18
N ASP A 289 -14.88 21.45 4.18
CA ASP A 289 -16.23 21.97 3.93
C ASP A 289 -17.25 20.84 3.67
N LEU A 290 -16.83 19.73 3.04
CA LEU A 290 -17.69 18.56 2.76
C LEU A 290 -17.93 17.65 3.98
N LEU A 291 -17.08 17.74 5.00
CA LEU A 291 -17.21 16.98 6.24
C LEU A 291 -18.24 17.60 7.18
N ASP A 292 -18.46 18.92 7.07
CA ASP A 292 -19.32 19.67 7.96
C ASP A 292 -20.77 19.17 7.91
N GLU A 293 -21.29 18.75 9.07
CA GLU A 293 -22.61 18.16 9.27
C GLU A 293 -22.99 17.00 8.33
N ASN A 294 -22.02 16.36 7.66
CA ASN A 294 -22.29 15.32 6.69
C ASN A 294 -22.63 13.99 7.38
N PRO A 295 -23.87 13.47 7.27
CA PRO A 295 -24.28 12.27 7.99
C PRO A 295 -23.65 11.00 7.39
N THR A 296 -23.04 11.03 6.22
CA THR A 296 -22.44 9.84 5.60
C THR A 296 -21.01 9.55 6.07
N ILE A 297 -20.44 10.42 6.89
CA ILE A 297 -19.06 10.34 7.39
C ILE A 297 -19.07 10.36 8.92
N GLU A 298 -18.36 9.42 9.54
CA GLU A 298 -18.21 9.36 11.00
C GLU A 298 -16.73 9.30 11.38
N PHE A 299 -16.32 10.21 12.27
CA PHE A 299 -15.00 10.17 12.90
C PHE A 299 -15.11 9.48 14.26
N LYS A 300 -14.44 8.35 14.40
CA LYS A 300 -14.45 7.50 15.60
C LYS A 300 -13.08 7.48 16.28
N THR A 301 -13.07 7.09 17.54
CA THR A 301 -11.81 7.02 18.31
C THR A 301 -10.83 6.03 17.69
N ILE A 302 -9.52 6.30 17.81
CA ILE A 302 -8.49 5.51 17.12
C ILE A 302 -8.44 4.06 17.61
N ASP A 303 -8.80 3.80 18.87
CA ASP A 303 -8.90 2.47 19.46
C ASP A 303 -10.14 1.66 19.00
N TYR A 304 -11.06 2.27 18.27
CA TYR A 304 -12.07 1.57 17.46
C TYR A 304 -11.57 1.36 16.03
N VAL A 305 -11.18 2.47 15.37
CA VAL A 305 -10.82 2.49 13.94
C VAL A 305 -9.65 1.57 13.65
N ASN A 306 -8.61 1.62 14.49
CA ASN A 306 -7.39 0.85 14.33
C ASN A 306 -7.40 -0.46 15.10
N ASN A 307 -8.53 -0.90 15.67
CA ASN A 307 -8.55 -2.18 16.35
C ASN A 307 -8.55 -3.32 15.33
N PRO A 308 -7.53 -4.22 15.31
CA PRO A 308 -7.47 -5.31 14.33
C PRO A 308 -8.71 -6.21 14.34
N LEU A 309 -9.38 -6.38 15.49
CA LEU A 309 -10.60 -7.18 15.61
C LEU A 309 -11.84 -6.48 15.04
N ILE A 310 -11.86 -5.16 14.98
CA ILE A 310 -12.91 -4.39 14.32
C ILE A 310 -12.64 -4.36 12.80
N ILE A 311 -11.39 -4.09 12.42
CA ILE A 311 -10.96 -4.10 11.02
C ILE A 311 -11.28 -5.45 10.36
N ALA A 312 -10.98 -6.56 11.04
CA ALA A 312 -11.21 -7.92 10.55
C ALA A 312 -12.70 -8.26 10.29
N GLN A 313 -13.64 -7.49 10.83
CA GLN A 313 -15.07 -7.70 10.58
C GLN A 313 -15.51 -7.21 9.20
N ASN A 314 -14.74 -6.31 8.58
CA ASN A 314 -15.03 -5.84 7.23
C ASN A 314 -14.57 -6.88 6.20
N ARG A 315 -15.51 -7.41 5.39
CA ARG A 315 -15.12 -8.26 4.26
C ARG A 315 -14.28 -7.50 3.24
N LEU A 316 -13.42 -8.22 2.52
CA LEU A 316 -12.56 -7.66 1.46
C LEU A 316 -11.79 -6.42 1.94
N MET A 317 -11.46 -6.37 3.24
CA MET A 317 -10.71 -5.27 3.83
C MET A 317 -9.35 -5.18 3.16
N THR A 318 -9.10 -4.08 2.46
CA THR A 318 -7.89 -3.87 1.65
C THR A 318 -7.14 -2.68 2.23
N ALA A 319 -6.07 -3.00 2.96
CA ALA A 319 -5.19 -2.01 3.56
C ALA A 319 -4.02 -1.73 2.60
N ILE A 320 -3.82 -0.45 2.26
CA ILE A 320 -2.81 0.00 1.30
C ILE A 320 -1.86 0.96 2.02
N ASN A 321 -0.62 0.56 2.25
CA ASN A 321 0.37 1.37 2.97
C ASN A 321 1.69 1.44 2.21
N SER A 322 2.63 2.25 2.69
CA SER A 322 3.97 2.39 2.13
C SER A 322 5.04 1.98 3.16
N ALA A 323 6.29 1.82 2.73
CA ALA A 323 7.44 1.53 3.60
C ALA A 323 8.67 2.20 3.01
N MET A 324 9.60 2.67 3.84
CA MET A 324 10.87 3.24 3.41
C MET A 324 11.71 2.19 2.69
N GLU A 325 11.86 1.01 3.29
CA GLU A 325 12.57 -0.14 2.71
C GLU A 325 11.86 -1.45 3.05
N ILE A 326 12.05 -2.46 2.18
CA ILE A 326 11.68 -3.85 2.41
C ILE A 326 12.85 -4.76 2.09
N ASP A 327 13.09 -5.77 2.93
CA ASP A 327 14.14 -6.75 2.64
C ASP A 327 13.66 -7.99 1.86
N LEU A 328 14.61 -8.77 1.34
CA LEU A 328 14.33 -9.98 0.57
C LEU A 328 13.58 -11.09 1.32
N THR A 329 13.44 -11.00 2.64
CA THR A 329 12.60 -11.91 3.44
C THR A 329 11.16 -11.43 3.57
N GLY A 330 10.92 -10.15 3.25
CA GLY A 330 9.60 -9.50 3.24
C GLY A 330 9.27 -8.71 4.51
N GLN A 331 10.22 -8.47 5.41
CA GLN A 331 10.04 -7.51 6.51
C GLN A 331 10.36 -6.09 6.03
N ALA A 332 9.64 -5.10 6.56
CA ALA A 332 9.72 -3.72 6.08
C ALA A 332 9.76 -2.71 7.24
N THR A 333 10.36 -1.55 6.95
CA THR A 333 10.41 -0.40 7.87
C THR A 333 9.62 0.77 7.28
N ALA A 334 8.85 1.44 8.12
CA ALA A 334 8.23 2.72 7.80
C ALA A 334 8.66 3.83 8.77
N GLU A 335 9.40 3.52 9.85
CA GLU A 335 9.70 4.49 10.92
C GLU A 335 11.15 4.99 10.93
N SER A 336 12.12 4.16 10.56
CA SER A 336 13.55 4.45 10.76
C SER A 336 14.43 3.82 9.70
N LEU A 337 15.63 4.39 9.52
CA LEU A 337 16.70 3.86 8.67
C LEU A 337 18.03 4.00 9.41
N SER A 338 18.76 2.90 9.57
CA SER A 338 20.15 2.89 10.06
C SER A 338 20.33 3.62 11.41
N GLY A 339 19.40 3.42 12.34
CA GLY A 339 19.41 4.06 13.66
C GLY A 339 18.89 5.51 13.70
N THR A 340 18.50 6.08 12.56
CA THR A 340 17.85 7.39 12.49
C THR A 340 16.34 7.22 12.41
N PHE A 341 15.59 7.85 13.31
CA PHE A 341 14.14 7.86 13.28
C PHE A 341 13.62 8.95 12.36
N TYR A 342 12.69 8.60 11.46
CA TYR A 342 12.12 9.52 10.47
C TYR A 342 10.64 9.81 10.73
N PHE A 343 9.89 8.78 11.16
CA PHE A 343 8.45 8.77 11.40
C PHE A 343 8.15 7.93 12.66
N GLY A 344 6.88 7.61 12.92
CA GLY A 344 6.49 6.68 13.99
C GLY A 344 5.91 5.35 13.47
N ILE A 345 5.65 4.41 14.39
CA ILE A 345 4.98 3.13 14.08
C ILE A 345 3.60 3.35 13.44
N GLY A 346 2.85 4.34 13.91
CA GLY A 346 1.51 4.66 13.42
C GLY A 346 0.50 3.52 13.64
N GLY A 347 -0.55 3.47 12.80
CA GLY A 347 -1.51 2.37 12.76
C GLY A 347 -1.34 1.39 11.61
N GLN A 348 -0.26 1.51 10.83
CA GLN A 348 -0.04 0.68 9.65
C GLN A 348 -0.10 -0.82 9.98
N ALA A 349 0.60 -1.25 11.03
CA ALA A 349 0.61 -2.65 11.45
C ALA A 349 -0.78 -3.15 11.89
N ASP A 350 -1.59 -2.29 12.50
CA ASP A 350 -2.94 -2.63 12.92
C ASP A 350 -3.83 -2.97 11.72
N PHE A 351 -3.78 -2.12 10.68
CA PHE A 351 -4.53 -2.32 9.44
C PHE A 351 -4.04 -3.50 8.62
N MET A 352 -2.73 -3.68 8.49
CA MET A 352 -2.17 -4.81 7.74
C MET A 352 -2.58 -6.14 8.37
N ARG A 353 -2.58 -6.23 9.71
CA ARG A 353 -3.01 -7.43 10.46
C ARG A 353 -4.52 -7.62 10.45
N GLY A 354 -5.28 -6.55 10.67
CA GLY A 354 -6.75 -6.61 10.60
C GLY A 354 -7.23 -7.03 9.22
N ALA A 355 -6.63 -6.50 8.14
CA ALA A 355 -6.92 -6.90 6.77
C ALA A 355 -6.54 -8.36 6.50
N ALA A 356 -5.43 -8.86 7.05
CA ALA A 356 -5.05 -10.27 6.91
C ALA A 356 -6.02 -11.23 7.61
N LEU A 357 -6.68 -10.79 8.68
CA LEU A 357 -7.70 -11.56 9.40
C LEU A 357 -9.10 -11.48 8.76
N ALA A 358 -9.34 -10.47 7.92
CA ALA A 358 -10.63 -10.26 7.28
C ALA A 358 -10.93 -11.31 6.20
N PRO A 359 -12.21 -11.73 6.03
CA PRO A 359 -12.61 -12.60 4.91
C PRO A 359 -12.28 -11.97 3.55
N GLY A 360 -11.35 -12.59 2.82
CA GLY A 360 -10.87 -12.09 1.53
C GLY A 360 -10.05 -10.79 1.59
N GLY A 361 -9.60 -10.40 2.78
CA GLY A 361 -8.83 -9.18 2.98
C GLY A 361 -7.40 -9.25 2.44
N LYS A 362 -6.83 -8.07 2.20
CA LYS A 362 -5.55 -7.90 1.51
C LYS A 362 -4.69 -6.83 2.19
N SER A 363 -3.43 -7.17 2.41
CA SER A 363 -2.39 -6.27 2.89
C SER A 363 -1.46 -5.89 1.74
N ILE A 364 -1.47 -4.64 1.31
CA ILE A 364 -0.72 -4.14 0.17
C ILE A 364 0.32 -3.11 0.65
N LEU A 365 1.58 -3.37 0.31
CA LEU A 365 2.70 -2.46 0.52
C LEU A 365 3.14 -1.87 -0.82
N ALA A 366 2.92 -0.58 -1.01
CA ALA A 366 3.22 0.15 -2.24
C ALA A 366 4.39 1.13 -2.04
N LEU A 367 5.45 0.97 -2.84
CA LEU A 367 6.65 1.80 -2.78
C LEU A 367 7.34 1.87 -4.15
N PRO A 368 8.04 2.96 -4.48
CA PRO A 368 8.95 2.99 -5.61
C PRO A 368 10.09 2.01 -5.35
N SER A 369 10.65 1.43 -6.40
CA SER A 369 11.77 0.50 -6.24
C SER A 369 13.09 1.17 -5.84
N THR A 370 13.16 2.51 -5.93
CA THR A 370 14.34 3.34 -5.66
C THR A 370 14.03 4.63 -4.87
N ALA A 371 15.09 5.31 -4.43
CA ALA A 371 15.08 6.64 -3.85
C ALA A 371 16.31 7.45 -4.32
N LEU A 372 16.29 8.78 -4.11
CA LEU A 372 17.36 9.72 -4.45
C LEU A 372 17.83 9.57 -5.92
N ASP A 373 16.93 9.81 -6.88
CA ASP A 373 17.22 9.75 -8.33
C ASP A 373 17.88 8.41 -8.76
N ASP A 374 17.26 7.29 -8.39
CA ASP A 374 17.71 5.93 -8.71
C ASP A 374 19.12 5.57 -8.20
N THR A 375 19.61 6.29 -7.19
CA THR A 375 20.92 6.01 -6.56
C THR A 375 20.83 5.00 -5.42
N ILE A 376 19.67 4.87 -4.78
CA ILE A 376 19.42 3.92 -3.69
C ILE A 376 18.26 3.00 -4.05
N SER A 377 18.37 1.70 -3.77
CA SER A 377 17.24 0.77 -3.89
C SER A 377 16.46 0.69 -2.59
N ARG A 378 15.12 0.64 -2.68
CA ARG A 378 14.22 0.43 -1.54
C ARG A 378 13.87 -1.04 -1.29
N ILE A 379 14.30 -1.93 -2.18
CA ILE A 379 14.32 -3.38 -1.96
C ILE A 379 15.77 -3.74 -1.64
N VAL A 380 16.01 -4.27 -0.44
CA VAL A 380 17.36 -4.47 0.10
C VAL A 380 17.63 -5.94 0.48
N PRO A 381 18.88 -6.43 0.49
CA PRO A 381 19.19 -7.80 0.92
C PRO A 381 18.82 -8.09 2.38
N SER A 382 18.98 -7.09 3.24
CA SER A 382 18.51 -7.03 4.62
C SER A 382 18.36 -5.58 5.03
N LEU A 383 17.43 -5.29 5.92
CA LEU A 383 17.40 -4.00 6.61
C LEU A 383 18.74 -3.74 7.31
N GLN A 384 19.16 -2.48 7.35
CA GLN A 384 20.44 -2.09 7.95
C GLN A 384 20.41 -2.23 9.47
N GLU A 385 21.58 -2.43 10.09
CA GLU A 385 21.69 -2.44 11.55
C GLU A 385 21.11 -1.15 12.17
N GLY A 386 20.37 -1.29 13.28
CA GLY A 386 19.67 -0.17 13.92
C GLY A 386 18.35 0.24 13.25
N THR A 387 17.94 -0.40 12.16
CA THR A 387 16.64 -0.16 11.53
C THR A 387 15.52 -0.87 12.28
N GLY A 388 14.50 -0.12 12.71
CA GLY A 388 13.28 -0.65 13.33
C GLY A 388 12.40 -1.36 12.32
N VAL A 389 11.89 -2.55 12.68
CA VAL A 389 10.96 -3.31 11.85
C VAL A 389 9.53 -2.93 12.20
N THR A 390 8.88 -2.14 11.36
CA THR A 390 7.48 -1.75 11.54
C THR A 390 6.52 -2.88 11.13
N LEU A 391 6.82 -3.54 10.02
CA LEU A 391 6.05 -4.67 9.50
C LEU A 391 6.90 -5.92 9.47
N THR A 392 6.44 -6.93 10.19
CA THR A 392 7.08 -8.23 10.18
C THR A 392 6.81 -8.93 8.85
N ARG A 393 7.63 -9.92 8.52
CA ARG A 393 7.48 -10.69 7.27
C ARG A 393 6.14 -11.44 7.15
N SER A 394 5.40 -11.62 8.25
CA SER A 394 4.05 -12.20 8.24
C SER A 394 2.94 -11.20 7.92
N ASP A 395 3.19 -9.89 8.12
CA ASP A 395 2.16 -8.86 7.97
C ASP A 395 1.90 -8.48 6.49
N VAL A 396 2.86 -8.76 5.60
CA VAL A 396 2.85 -8.31 4.19
C VAL A 396 2.33 -9.41 3.25
N HIS A 397 1.24 -9.12 2.52
CA HIS A 397 0.72 -10.04 1.50
C HIS A 397 1.18 -9.67 0.09
N TYR A 398 0.99 -8.41 -0.32
CA TYR A 398 1.39 -7.90 -1.62
C TYR A 398 2.41 -6.79 -1.47
N VAL A 399 3.40 -6.77 -2.36
CA VAL A 399 4.36 -5.67 -2.52
C VAL A 399 4.26 -5.18 -3.95
N VAL A 400 4.12 -3.88 -4.13
CA VAL A 400 3.90 -3.25 -5.43
C VAL A 400 4.93 -2.15 -5.66
N THR A 401 5.63 -2.24 -6.79
CA THR A 401 6.49 -1.18 -7.32
C THR A 401 6.05 -0.82 -8.73
N GLU A 402 6.70 0.16 -9.34
CA GLU A 402 6.54 0.51 -10.75
C GLU A 402 6.88 -0.66 -11.71
N TYR A 403 7.57 -1.70 -11.23
CA TYR A 403 7.95 -2.88 -12.01
C TYR A 403 7.00 -4.07 -11.85
N GLY A 404 6.01 -4.01 -10.96
CA GLY A 404 4.98 -5.04 -10.85
C GLY A 404 4.55 -5.38 -9.42
N ILE A 405 3.94 -6.56 -9.30
CA ILE A 405 3.33 -7.07 -8.07
C ILE A 405 4.06 -8.35 -7.63
N ALA A 406 4.51 -8.37 -6.38
CA ALA A 406 4.99 -9.56 -5.69
C ALA A 406 4.00 -9.96 -4.59
N TYR A 407 3.43 -11.16 -4.68
CA TYR A 407 2.64 -11.75 -3.60
C TYR A 407 3.54 -12.62 -2.72
N LEU A 408 3.54 -12.42 -1.40
CA LEU A 408 4.48 -13.04 -0.44
C LEU A 408 3.80 -13.98 0.57
N HIS A 409 2.49 -13.87 0.77
CA HIS A 409 1.78 -14.68 1.76
C HIS A 409 1.79 -16.17 1.35
N GLY A 410 2.07 -17.06 2.30
CA GLY A 410 2.24 -18.50 2.04
C GLY A 410 3.55 -18.91 1.32
N LYS A 411 4.37 -17.96 0.86
CA LYS A 411 5.64 -18.25 0.16
C LYS A 411 6.82 -18.43 1.11
N ASN A 412 7.71 -19.34 0.75
CA ASN A 412 8.98 -19.53 1.46
C ASN A 412 9.98 -18.39 1.15
N ILE A 413 11.07 -18.30 1.92
CA ILE A 413 12.05 -17.20 1.81
C ILE A 413 12.68 -17.09 0.41
N ARG A 414 12.91 -18.20 -0.28
CA ARG A 414 13.49 -18.20 -1.62
C ARG A 414 12.52 -17.61 -2.63
N GLU A 415 11.28 -18.06 -2.60
CA GLU A 415 10.22 -17.55 -3.49
C GLU A 415 10.01 -16.05 -3.27
N ARG A 416 9.95 -15.62 -2.00
CA ARG A 416 9.87 -14.19 -1.63
C ARG A 416 11.04 -13.39 -2.19
N ALA A 417 12.27 -13.86 -1.99
CA ALA A 417 13.45 -13.18 -2.50
C ALA A 417 13.41 -13.05 -4.03
N MET A 418 13.02 -14.11 -4.75
CA MET A 418 12.92 -14.09 -6.21
C MET A 418 11.83 -13.12 -6.69
N ASP A 419 10.66 -13.10 -6.05
CA ASP A 419 9.57 -12.20 -6.43
C ASP A 419 9.87 -10.73 -6.12
N LEU A 420 10.50 -10.44 -4.98
CA LEU A 420 10.93 -9.09 -4.63
C LEU A 420 12.01 -8.58 -5.60
N ILE A 421 12.98 -9.43 -5.97
CA ILE A 421 13.98 -9.08 -6.99
C ILE A 421 13.31 -8.81 -8.35
N ALA A 422 12.26 -9.56 -8.70
CA ALA A 422 11.53 -9.39 -9.96
C ALA A 422 10.89 -8.00 -10.10
N ILE A 423 10.48 -7.39 -8.99
CA ILE A 423 9.87 -6.06 -8.93
C ILE A 423 10.85 -4.96 -8.46
N ALA A 424 12.13 -5.28 -8.29
CA ALA A 424 13.16 -4.28 -8.02
C ALA A 424 13.60 -3.57 -9.29
N HIS A 425 14.19 -2.38 -9.13
CA HIS A 425 14.77 -1.64 -10.24
C HIS A 425 15.84 -2.48 -10.96
N PRO A 426 15.83 -2.56 -12.31
CA PRO A 426 16.76 -3.40 -13.08
C PRO A 426 18.25 -3.14 -12.78
N LYS A 427 18.61 -1.89 -12.45
CA LYS A 427 19.96 -1.49 -12.01
C LYS A 427 20.45 -2.25 -10.77
N PHE A 428 19.55 -2.57 -9.83
CA PHE A 428 19.89 -3.17 -8.54
C PHE A 428 19.69 -4.69 -8.48
N ARG A 429 18.97 -5.28 -9.44
CA ARG A 429 18.74 -6.74 -9.49
C ARG A 429 20.04 -7.57 -9.48
N PRO A 430 21.11 -7.24 -10.23
CA PRO A 430 22.36 -8.01 -10.16
C PRO A 430 22.98 -8.01 -8.76
N TRP A 431 22.93 -6.86 -8.07
CA TRP A 431 23.42 -6.73 -6.70
C TRP A 431 22.57 -7.55 -5.73
N LEU A 432 21.23 -7.47 -5.85
CA LEU A 432 20.32 -8.25 -5.02
C LEU A 432 20.50 -9.76 -5.20
N ILE A 433 20.64 -10.24 -6.44
CA ILE A 433 20.91 -11.67 -6.72
C ILE A 433 22.23 -12.10 -6.07
N LYS A 434 23.30 -11.29 -6.20
CA LYS A 434 24.60 -11.58 -5.59
C LYS A 434 24.51 -11.70 -4.07
N GLU A 435 23.85 -10.74 -3.42
CA GLU A 435 23.71 -10.75 -1.96
C GLU A 435 22.75 -11.84 -1.47
N ALA A 436 21.68 -12.13 -2.20
CA ALA A 436 20.77 -13.23 -1.92
C ALA A 436 21.47 -14.59 -1.96
N LYS A 437 22.35 -14.82 -2.95
CA LYS A 437 23.19 -16.02 -3.05
C LYS A 437 24.17 -16.12 -1.88
N LYS A 438 24.85 -15.03 -1.56
CA LYS A 438 25.80 -14.95 -0.44
C LYS A 438 25.13 -15.30 0.89
N ARG A 439 23.88 -14.87 1.06
CA ARG A 439 23.05 -15.12 2.26
C ARG A 439 22.28 -16.43 2.23
N LEU A 440 22.43 -17.24 1.17
CA LEU A 440 21.70 -18.50 0.99
C LEU A 440 20.16 -18.34 0.98
N LEU A 441 19.67 -17.16 0.61
CA LEU A 441 18.24 -16.92 0.41
C LEU A 441 17.75 -17.58 -0.88
N ILE A 442 18.64 -17.65 -1.89
CA ILE A 442 18.40 -18.29 -3.18
C ILE A 442 19.53 -19.28 -3.52
N TYR A 443 19.34 -20.07 -4.57
CA TYR A 443 20.33 -21.05 -5.03
C TYR A 443 21.64 -20.37 -5.46
N LYS A 444 22.79 -20.97 -5.12
CA LYS A 444 24.11 -20.41 -5.48
C LYS A 444 24.29 -20.32 -7.00
N ASP A 445 23.72 -21.27 -7.71
CA ASP A 445 23.66 -21.41 -9.16
C ASP A 445 22.43 -20.73 -9.80
N GLN A 446 21.68 -19.91 -9.05
CA GLN A 446 20.52 -19.19 -9.60
C GLN A 446 20.94 -18.32 -10.81
N ALA A 447 20.48 -18.66 -12.00
CA ALA A 447 20.65 -17.90 -13.22
C ALA A 447 19.76 -16.64 -13.22
N PHE A 448 20.22 -15.61 -13.92
CA PHE A 448 19.55 -14.32 -14.00
C PHE A 448 19.97 -13.60 -15.29
N ILE A 449 19.02 -12.95 -15.96
CA ILE A 449 19.28 -12.09 -17.13
C ILE A 449 19.32 -10.62 -16.69
N PRO A 450 20.48 -9.94 -16.74
CA PRO A 450 20.60 -8.55 -16.34
C PRO A 450 20.02 -7.58 -17.39
N GLY A 451 19.70 -6.37 -16.94
CA GLY A 451 19.26 -5.27 -17.81
C GLY A 451 17.83 -5.43 -18.34
N MET A 452 17.52 -4.67 -19.38
CA MET A 452 16.15 -4.59 -19.94
C MET A 452 15.65 -5.91 -20.52
N ASN A 453 16.55 -6.76 -21.00
CA ASN A 453 16.22 -8.04 -21.61
C ASN A 453 15.61 -9.05 -20.62
N GLY A 454 15.84 -8.87 -19.32
CA GLY A 454 15.23 -9.65 -18.24
C GLY A 454 14.07 -8.94 -17.53
N VAL A 455 13.66 -7.76 -18.00
CA VAL A 455 12.52 -7.04 -17.42
C VAL A 455 11.23 -7.69 -17.89
N TYR A 456 10.33 -7.92 -16.95
CA TYR A 456 9.05 -8.56 -17.20
C TYR A 456 8.18 -7.71 -18.14
N PRO A 457 7.79 -8.20 -19.33
CA PRO A 457 7.04 -7.40 -20.30
C PRO A 457 5.54 -7.44 -19.98
N ALA A 458 5.14 -6.70 -18.93
CA ALA A 458 3.76 -6.68 -18.40
C ALA A 458 2.68 -6.32 -19.44
N ALA A 459 3.04 -5.54 -20.48
CA ALA A 459 2.13 -5.20 -21.58
C ALA A 459 1.68 -6.40 -22.43
N LEU A 460 2.32 -7.57 -22.27
CA LEU A 460 1.96 -8.82 -22.95
C LEU A 460 0.98 -9.68 -22.15
N GLU A 461 0.52 -9.23 -20.98
CA GLU A 461 -0.53 -9.94 -20.26
C GLU A 461 -1.89 -9.76 -20.95
N THR A 462 -2.65 -10.83 -21.15
CA THR A 462 -3.98 -10.77 -21.78
C THR A 462 -4.91 -11.87 -21.30
N PHE A 463 -6.17 -11.52 -21.04
CA PHE A 463 -7.23 -12.49 -20.74
C PHE A 463 -7.87 -13.03 -22.02
N ARG A 464 -8.14 -14.33 -22.04
CA ARG A 464 -8.86 -15.01 -23.12
C ARG A 464 -9.91 -15.95 -22.53
N THR A 465 -11.02 -16.09 -23.23
CA THR A 465 -11.99 -17.15 -22.97
C THR A 465 -11.86 -18.16 -24.11
N THR A 466 -11.52 -19.40 -23.78
CA THR A 466 -11.39 -20.45 -24.80
C THR A 466 -12.74 -20.75 -25.43
N LYS A 467 -12.73 -21.44 -26.57
CA LYS A 467 -13.96 -21.90 -27.25
C LYS A 467 -14.90 -22.75 -26.37
N THR A 468 -14.40 -23.32 -25.28
CA THR A 468 -15.18 -24.12 -24.32
C THR A 468 -15.65 -23.31 -23.11
N GLY A 469 -15.43 -21.99 -23.10
CA GLY A 469 -15.81 -21.09 -22.01
C GLY A 469 -14.81 -21.02 -20.86
N LEU A 470 -13.61 -21.59 -20.98
CA LEU A 470 -12.60 -21.52 -19.92
C LEU A 470 -11.90 -20.18 -19.97
N ASN A 471 -11.90 -19.44 -18.87
CA ASN A 471 -11.13 -18.20 -18.74
C ASN A 471 -9.66 -18.53 -18.43
N ILE A 472 -8.75 -17.95 -19.22
CA ILE A 472 -7.31 -18.09 -19.05
C ILE A 472 -6.64 -16.72 -19.11
N LEU A 473 -5.65 -16.51 -18.26
CA LEU A 473 -4.68 -15.42 -18.37
C LEU A 473 -3.45 -15.93 -19.13
N LEU A 474 -3.14 -15.31 -20.26
CA LEU A 474 -1.89 -15.50 -20.97
C LEU A 474 -0.90 -14.46 -20.48
N ARG A 475 0.23 -14.89 -19.91
CA ARG A 475 1.26 -13.97 -19.42
C ARG A 475 2.67 -14.52 -19.63
N PRO A 476 3.69 -13.66 -19.83
CA PRO A 476 5.09 -14.09 -19.80
C PRO A 476 5.45 -14.78 -18.48
N VAL A 477 6.49 -15.62 -18.52
CA VAL A 477 7.04 -16.30 -17.33
C VAL A 477 7.79 -15.31 -16.42
N LYS A 478 7.58 -15.39 -15.11
CA LYS A 478 8.29 -14.60 -14.11
C LYS A 478 9.45 -15.40 -13.55
N ILE A 479 10.48 -14.71 -13.09
CA ILE A 479 11.66 -15.34 -12.47
C ILE A 479 11.28 -16.17 -11.22
N GLY A 480 10.16 -15.84 -10.56
CA GLY A 480 9.61 -16.56 -9.42
C GLY A 480 8.67 -17.73 -9.77
N ASP A 481 8.40 -18.02 -11.06
CA ASP A 481 7.46 -19.07 -11.47
C ASP A 481 8.05 -20.49 -11.36
N GLU A 482 9.31 -20.66 -10.95
CA GLU A 482 9.97 -21.96 -10.84
C GLU A 482 9.15 -23.03 -10.10
N PRO A 483 8.54 -22.75 -8.92
CA PRO A 483 7.69 -23.71 -8.23
C PRO A 483 6.43 -24.06 -9.02
N LEU A 484 5.80 -23.09 -9.70
CA LEU A 484 4.60 -23.33 -10.52
C LEU A 484 4.93 -24.21 -11.72
N MET A 485 6.08 -23.98 -12.37
CA MET A 485 6.54 -24.81 -13.48
C MET A 485 6.90 -26.22 -13.03
N LYS A 486 7.54 -26.37 -11.86
CA LYS A 486 7.79 -27.68 -11.25
C LYS A 486 6.48 -28.44 -11.06
N ASP A 487 5.50 -27.84 -10.40
CA ASP A 487 4.19 -28.44 -10.17
C ASP A 487 3.45 -28.76 -11.49
N PHE A 488 3.63 -27.92 -12.51
CA PHE A 488 3.11 -28.18 -13.85
C PHE A 488 3.71 -29.43 -14.47
N PHE A 489 5.05 -29.52 -14.57
CA PHE A 489 5.72 -30.63 -15.24
C PHE A 489 5.50 -31.96 -14.51
N TYR A 490 5.55 -31.98 -13.18
CA TYR A 490 5.28 -33.20 -12.41
C TYR A 490 3.81 -33.65 -12.43
N ALA A 491 2.89 -32.79 -12.89
CA ALA A 491 1.49 -33.15 -13.06
C ALA A 491 1.15 -33.58 -14.49
N LEU A 492 2.12 -33.62 -15.41
CA LEU A 492 1.93 -34.15 -16.76
C LEU A 492 1.98 -35.69 -16.77
N SER A 493 1.23 -36.30 -17.69
CA SER A 493 1.41 -37.72 -17.99
C SER A 493 2.78 -38.01 -18.63
N ASN A 494 3.25 -39.26 -18.50
CA ASN A 494 4.47 -39.74 -19.17
C ASN A 494 4.42 -39.49 -20.68
N ASP A 495 3.26 -39.71 -21.31
CA ASP A 495 3.06 -39.46 -22.74
C ASP A 495 3.20 -37.97 -23.09
N SER A 496 2.63 -37.07 -22.28
CA SER A 496 2.73 -35.63 -22.49
C SER A 496 4.18 -35.12 -22.34
N MET A 497 4.91 -35.63 -21.34
CA MET A 497 6.34 -35.32 -21.15
C MET A 497 7.21 -35.86 -22.29
N TYR A 498 7.01 -37.12 -22.67
CA TYR A 498 7.74 -37.76 -23.78
C TYR A 498 7.50 -37.01 -25.09
N ARG A 499 6.24 -36.65 -25.38
CA ARG A 499 5.91 -35.87 -26.59
C ARG A 499 6.50 -34.46 -26.60
N ARG A 500 6.72 -33.85 -25.43
CA ARG A 500 7.29 -32.50 -25.31
C ARG A 500 8.82 -32.47 -25.43
N PHE A 501 9.50 -33.46 -24.87
CA PHE A 501 10.95 -33.48 -24.75
C PHE A 501 11.64 -34.55 -25.60
N MET A 502 10.88 -35.43 -26.24
CA MET A 502 11.38 -36.60 -26.98
C MET A 502 12.40 -37.41 -26.18
N SER A 503 12.21 -37.45 -24.86
CA SER A 503 13.14 -38.03 -23.89
C SER A 503 12.36 -38.81 -22.84
N VAL A 504 12.96 -39.92 -22.39
CA VAL A 504 12.46 -40.72 -21.25
C VAL A 504 12.82 -40.11 -19.89
N ARG A 505 13.60 -39.02 -19.88
CA ARG A 505 13.97 -38.31 -18.67
C ARG A 505 12.78 -37.49 -18.14
N MET A 506 12.34 -37.82 -16.93
CA MET A 506 11.12 -37.25 -16.32
C MET A 506 11.40 -36.32 -15.14
N ASP A 507 12.63 -36.29 -14.63
CA ASP A 507 13.01 -35.40 -13.53
C ASP A 507 13.18 -33.94 -14.01
N MET A 508 12.76 -33.01 -13.15
CA MET A 508 12.88 -31.57 -13.36
C MET A 508 13.71 -30.96 -12.24
N PRO A 509 15.05 -31.16 -12.26
CA PRO A 509 15.93 -30.51 -11.30
C PRO A 509 15.95 -29.00 -11.52
N HIS A 510 16.42 -28.26 -10.50
CA HIS A 510 16.55 -26.80 -10.53
C HIS A 510 17.20 -26.32 -11.83
N GLU A 511 18.39 -26.85 -12.17
CA GLU A 511 19.14 -26.52 -13.39
C GLU A 511 18.27 -26.53 -14.66
N ARG A 512 17.42 -27.55 -14.81
CA ARG A 512 16.52 -27.69 -15.97
C ARG A 512 15.34 -26.73 -15.89
N LEU A 513 14.78 -26.48 -14.71
CA LEU A 513 13.69 -25.52 -14.54
C LEU A 513 14.13 -24.09 -14.83
N GLN A 514 15.38 -23.74 -14.54
CA GLN A 514 15.95 -22.44 -14.87
C GLN A 514 15.95 -22.15 -16.37
N GLU A 515 16.11 -23.18 -17.21
CA GLU A 515 16.00 -23.06 -18.68
C GLU A 515 14.60 -22.58 -19.12
N PHE A 516 13.57 -22.72 -18.28
CA PHE A 516 12.21 -22.23 -18.56
C PHE A 516 11.91 -20.91 -17.84
N GLY A 517 12.39 -20.74 -16.61
CA GLY A 517 12.06 -19.56 -15.78
C GLY A 517 12.89 -18.32 -16.06
N ILE A 518 14.11 -18.52 -16.57
CA ILE A 518 15.08 -17.44 -16.79
C ILE A 518 15.13 -17.12 -18.29
N VAL A 519 14.25 -16.22 -18.73
CA VAL A 519 14.06 -15.90 -20.15
C VAL A 519 14.70 -14.56 -20.50
N ASN A 520 15.48 -14.57 -21.59
CA ASN A 520 15.91 -13.36 -22.29
C ASN A 520 14.84 -13.02 -23.34
N TYR A 521 14.05 -11.98 -23.08
CA TYR A 521 12.92 -11.61 -23.92
C TYR A 521 13.30 -11.06 -25.30
N ALA A 522 14.59 -10.78 -25.54
CA ALA A 522 15.06 -10.31 -26.85
C ALA A 522 15.13 -11.44 -27.89
N ASN A 523 15.43 -12.68 -27.47
CA ASN A 523 15.63 -13.81 -28.38
C ASN A 523 14.69 -14.98 -28.12
N ARG A 524 13.98 -15.00 -26.99
CA ARG A 524 13.07 -16.08 -26.62
C ARG A 524 11.83 -15.52 -25.94
N MET A 525 10.68 -16.10 -26.26
CA MET A 525 9.42 -15.80 -25.60
C MET A 525 8.90 -17.05 -24.91
N MET A 526 8.42 -16.91 -23.68
CA MET A 526 7.71 -17.98 -22.97
C MET A 526 6.45 -17.42 -22.32
N ILE A 527 5.32 -17.99 -22.69
CA ILE A 527 3.99 -17.61 -22.22
C ILE A 527 3.40 -18.78 -21.44
N LEU A 528 2.90 -18.46 -20.24
CA LEU A 528 2.09 -19.34 -19.42
C LEU A 528 0.62 -19.06 -19.70
N ALA A 529 -0.19 -20.12 -19.82
CA ALA A 529 -1.64 -20.03 -19.73
C ALA A 529 -2.05 -20.39 -18.31
N ILE A 530 -2.51 -19.40 -17.54
CA ILE A 530 -2.92 -19.54 -16.15
C ILE A 530 -4.44 -19.64 -16.09
N VAL A 531 -4.94 -20.62 -15.33
CA VAL A 531 -6.35 -20.70 -14.94
C VAL A 531 -6.46 -20.18 -13.51
N GLU A 532 -7.34 -19.21 -13.29
CA GLU A 532 -7.67 -18.73 -11.96
C GLU A 532 -8.50 -19.80 -11.22
N GLY A 533 -8.03 -20.21 -10.05
CA GLY A 533 -8.80 -20.95 -9.07
C GLY A 533 -8.99 -20.12 -7.81
N ASP A 534 -9.79 -20.62 -6.85
CA ASP A 534 -10.25 -19.87 -5.66
C ASP A 534 -9.13 -19.29 -4.76
N SER A 535 -7.86 -19.66 -4.95
CA SER A 535 -6.73 -19.16 -4.13
C SER A 535 -5.32 -19.32 -4.70
N ARG A 536 -5.13 -19.96 -5.87
CA ARG A 536 -3.79 -20.20 -6.44
C ARG A 536 -3.79 -20.20 -7.96
N GLU A 537 -2.82 -19.48 -8.55
CA GLU A 537 -2.53 -19.58 -9.98
C GLU A 537 -2.17 -21.02 -10.34
N THR A 538 -2.84 -21.58 -11.35
CA THR A 538 -2.50 -22.90 -11.90
C THR A 538 -2.11 -22.78 -13.35
N ILE A 539 -0.91 -23.24 -13.71
CA ILE A 539 -0.49 -23.33 -15.10
C ILE A 539 -1.30 -24.45 -15.79
N ALA A 540 -2.06 -24.08 -16.82
CA ALA A 540 -2.76 -24.99 -17.71
C ALA A 540 -1.93 -25.36 -18.94
N ALA A 541 -1.08 -24.46 -19.42
CA ALA A 541 -0.18 -24.71 -20.54
C ALA A 541 1.05 -23.82 -20.50
N ILE A 542 2.14 -24.30 -21.11
CA ILE A 542 3.37 -23.53 -21.35
C ILE A 542 3.63 -23.54 -22.85
N GLY A 543 3.89 -22.37 -23.42
CA GLY A 543 4.22 -22.20 -24.82
C GLY A 543 5.43 -21.30 -24.96
N GLN A 544 6.33 -21.62 -25.88
CA GLN A 544 7.53 -20.86 -26.14
C GLN A 544 7.83 -20.74 -27.62
N TYR A 545 8.55 -19.71 -27.99
CA TYR A 545 9.32 -19.70 -29.22
C TYR A 545 10.72 -19.12 -29.01
N GLU A 546 11.70 -19.62 -29.77
CA GLU A 546 13.07 -19.12 -29.78
C GLU A 546 13.46 -18.64 -31.18
N ILE A 547 13.98 -17.42 -31.29
CA ILE A 547 14.22 -16.73 -32.55
C ILE A 547 15.46 -17.31 -33.23
N ASN A 548 15.31 -17.69 -34.50
CA ASN A 548 16.41 -17.95 -35.41
C ASN A 548 16.58 -16.75 -36.34
N GLU A 549 17.49 -15.85 -35.99
CA GLU A 549 17.72 -14.60 -36.73
C GLU A 549 18.11 -14.84 -38.20
N LYS A 550 18.83 -15.93 -38.49
CA LYS A 550 19.29 -16.24 -39.86
C LYS A 550 18.15 -16.61 -40.79
N MET A 551 17.12 -17.27 -40.27
CA MET A 551 15.98 -17.75 -41.07
C MET A 551 14.77 -16.83 -40.98
N HIS A 552 14.80 -15.80 -40.13
CA HIS A 552 13.65 -14.96 -39.78
C HIS A 552 12.43 -15.79 -39.35
N THR A 553 12.66 -16.95 -38.73
CA THR A 553 11.66 -17.84 -38.15
C THR A 553 11.95 -18.06 -36.68
N ALA A 554 11.03 -18.67 -35.94
CA ALA A 554 11.29 -19.11 -34.57
C ALA A 554 10.90 -20.57 -34.35
N GLU A 555 11.67 -21.28 -33.53
CA GLU A 555 11.31 -22.64 -33.14
C GLU A 555 10.21 -22.58 -32.09
N VAL A 556 9.04 -23.15 -32.37
CA VAL A 556 7.88 -23.11 -31.47
C VAL A 556 7.66 -24.44 -30.77
N ALA A 557 7.40 -24.38 -29.47
CA ALA A 557 7.03 -25.55 -28.69
C ALA A 557 5.99 -25.21 -27.64
N LEU A 558 5.04 -26.12 -27.40
CA LEU A 558 4.04 -25.94 -26.35
C LEU A 558 3.63 -27.28 -25.73
N VAL A 559 3.13 -27.22 -24.50
CA VAL A 559 2.58 -28.34 -23.77
C VAL A 559 1.37 -27.89 -22.98
N VAL A 560 0.31 -28.70 -23.00
CA VAL A 560 -0.94 -28.46 -22.28
C VAL A 560 -1.10 -29.57 -21.26
N LYS A 561 -1.33 -29.20 -20.00
CA LYS A 561 -1.58 -30.15 -18.92
C LYS A 561 -2.80 -31.01 -19.23
N ASP A 562 -2.70 -32.32 -18.96
CA ASP A 562 -3.63 -33.33 -19.47
C ASP A 562 -5.10 -32.99 -19.18
N LYS A 563 -5.41 -32.49 -17.97
CA LYS A 563 -6.75 -32.04 -17.55
C LYS A 563 -7.35 -30.93 -18.44
N TYR A 564 -6.52 -30.09 -19.04
CA TYR A 564 -6.94 -28.94 -19.85
C TYR A 564 -6.81 -29.18 -21.37
N GLN A 565 -6.44 -30.40 -21.77
CA GLN A 565 -6.42 -30.77 -23.19
C GLN A 565 -7.84 -30.79 -23.75
N ASN A 566 -7.96 -30.54 -25.06
CA ASN A 566 -9.25 -30.42 -25.78
C ASN A 566 -10.17 -29.25 -25.32
N MET A 567 -9.78 -28.46 -24.33
CA MET A 567 -10.51 -27.27 -23.86
C MET A 567 -10.14 -25.97 -24.62
N GLY A 568 -9.43 -26.07 -25.75
CA GLY A 568 -9.03 -24.90 -26.55
C GLY A 568 -7.75 -24.19 -26.11
N VAL A 569 -7.22 -24.46 -24.92
CA VAL A 569 -6.02 -23.79 -24.35
C VAL A 569 -4.82 -23.77 -25.30
N GLY A 570 -4.47 -24.91 -25.91
CA GLY A 570 -3.33 -25.00 -26.83
C GLY A 570 -3.51 -24.15 -28.11
N HIS A 571 -4.75 -23.98 -28.58
CA HIS A 571 -5.06 -23.13 -29.73
C HIS A 571 -4.92 -21.65 -29.38
N ASP A 572 -5.53 -21.21 -28.28
CA ASP A 572 -5.47 -19.80 -27.87
C ASP A 572 -4.03 -19.38 -27.54
N LEU A 573 -3.27 -20.26 -26.89
CA LEU A 573 -1.85 -20.04 -26.62
C LEU A 573 -1.01 -19.93 -27.89
N LEU A 574 -1.15 -20.88 -28.83
CA LEU A 574 -0.41 -20.85 -30.09
C LEU A 574 -0.81 -19.66 -30.97
N SER A 575 -2.10 -19.31 -30.99
CA SER A 575 -2.60 -18.10 -31.66
C SER A 575 -1.97 -16.84 -31.08
N TYR A 576 -1.84 -16.77 -29.76
CA TYR A 576 -1.20 -15.63 -29.11
C TYR A 576 0.30 -15.55 -29.43
N LEU A 577 1.03 -16.66 -29.34
CA LEU A 577 2.44 -16.73 -29.74
C LEU A 577 2.63 -16.33 -31.21
N THR A 578 1.74 -16.77 -32.10
CA THR A 578 1.73 -16.37 -33.52
C THR A 578 1.57 -14.86 -33.67
N SER A 579 0.65 -14.25 -32.91
CA SER A 579 0.48 -12.79 -32.91
C SER A 579 1.73 -12.05 -32.42
N LEU A 580 2.42 -12.57 -31.40
CA LEU A 580 3.65 -11.97 -30.89
C LEU A 580 4.78 -12.09 -31.93
N ALA A 581 4.96 -13.28 -32.50
CA ALA A 581 5.96 -13.53 -33.53
C ALA A 581 5.77 -12.64 -34.77
N ARG A 582 4.53 -12.49 -35.26
CA ARG A 582 4.20 -11.58 -36.37
C ARG A 582 4.53 -10.12 -36.05
N ARG A 583 4.15 -9.64 -34.86
CA ARG A 583 4.49 -8.28 -34.42
C ARG A 583 6.00 -8.07 -34.28
N GLY A 584 6.74 -9.13 -33.96
CA GLY A 584 8.20 -9.15 -33.96
C GLY A 584 8.85 -9.28 -35.35
N GLY A 585 8.08 -9.32 -36.43
CA GLY A 585 8.59 -9.40 -37.81
C GLY A 585 9.05 -10.78 -38.25
N LEU A 586 8.69 -11.84 -37.53
CA LEU A 586 9.01 -13.21 -37.94
C LEU A 586 8.10 -13.67 -39.09
N LEU A 587 8.66 -14.44 -40.02
CA LEU A 587 7.97 -14.94 -41.21
C LEU A 587 7.21 -16.25 -40.96
N GLY A 588 7.56 -16.98 -39.91
CA GLY A 588 6.97 -18.27 -39.60
C GLY A 588 7.60 -18.96 -38.41
N PHE A 589 7.12 -20.17 -38.12
CA PHE A 589 7.66 -21.05 -37.11
C PHE A 589 8.32 -22.29 -37.71
N THR A 590 9.29 -22.84 -36.99
CA THR A 590 9.79 -24.20 -37.16
C THR A 590 9.37 -25.04 -35.96
N ALA A 591 9.17 -26.35 -36.14
CA ALA A 591 8.91 -27.26 -35.02
C ALA A 591 9.31 -28.69 -35.37
N GLU A 592 9.82 -29.41 -34.37
CA GLU A 592 10.02 -30.85 -34.43
C GLU A 592 8.87 -31.54 -33.68
N VAL A 593 8.18 -32.47 -34.36
CA VAL A 593 7.01 -33.15 -33.80
C VAL A 593 7.08 -34.64 -34.08
N LEU A 594 6.97 -35.48 -33.05
CA LEU A 594 6.85 -36.93 -33.23
C LEU A 594 5.68 -37.26 -34.16
N VAL A 595 5.89 -38.18 -35.10
CA VAL A 595 4.86 -38.59 -36.08
C VAL A 595 3.58 -39.08 -35.39
N GLU A 596 3.70 -39.66 -34.19
CA GLU A 596 2.59 -40.15 -33.38
C GLU A 596 1.81 -39.05 -32.63
N ASN A 597 2.34 -37.83 -32.53
CA ASN A 597 1.69 -36.71 -31.83
C ASN A 597 0.59 -36.07 -32.70
N LYS A 598 -0.43 -36.87 -33.02
CA LYS A 598 -1.63 -36.46 -33.78
C LYS A 598 -2.30 -35.21 -33.21
N PRO A 599 -2.41 -35.00 -31.88
CA PRO A 599 -2.97 -33.77 -31.33
C PRO A 599 -2.22 -32.51 -31.79
N MET A 600 -0.88 -32.51 -31.75
CA MET A 600 -0.07 -31.36 -32.15
C MET A 600 -0.13 -31.11 -33.66
N LEU A 601 -0.04 -32.18 -34.47
CA LEU A 601 -0.17 -32.07 -35.93
C LEU A 601 -1.53 -31.50 -36.34
N ASN A 602 -2.60 -31.91 -35.67
CA ASN A 602 -3.94 -31.36 -35.89
C ASN A 602 -4.06 -29.91 -35.41
N LEU A 603 -3.36 -29.53 -34.34
CA LEU A 603 -3.31 -28.14 -33.87
C LEU A 603 -2.67 -27.25 -34.94
N PHE A 604 -1.50 -27.60 -35.45
CA PHE A 604 -0.84 -26.84 -36.52
C PHE A 604 -1.67 -26.75 -37.80
N LYS A 605 -2.31 -27.84 -38.21
CA LYS A 605 -3.22 -27.83 -39.37
C LYS A 605 -4.38 -26.83 -39.19
N LYS A 606 -4.92 -26.70 -37.98
CA LYS A 606 -6.02 -25.78 -37.67
C LYS A 606 -5.59 -24.31 -37.64
N MET A 607 -4.32 -24.02 -37.36
CA MET A 607 -3.78 -22.66 -37.39
C MET A 607 -3.71 -22.06 -38.80
N GLY A 608 -3.82 -22.89 -39.84
CA GLY A 608 -3.83 -22.40 -41.23
C GLY A 608 -2.49 -21.87 -41.72
N PHE A 609 -1.37 -22.33 -41.16
CA PHE A 609 -0.04 -22.01 -41.68
C PHE A 609 0.19 -22.60 -43.07
N ASP A 610 1.08 -21.99 -43.86
CA ASP A 610 1.65 -22.66 -45.02
C ASP A 610 2.75 -23.61 -44.54
N THR A 611 2.52 -24.91 -44.68
CA THR A 611 3.26 -25.93 -43.93
C THR A 611 4.02 -26.86 -44.87
N GLU A 612 5.34 -26.81 -44.80
CA GLU A 612 6.24 -27.83 -45.35
C GLU A 612 6.60 -28.81 -44.24
N LYS A 613 6.63 -30.10 -44.56
CA LYS A 613 7.03 -31.15 -43.60
C LYS A 613 8.05 -32.08 -44.24
N ARG A 614 9.10 -32.39 -43.49
CA ARG A 614 10.09 -33.43 -43.82
C ARG A 614 10.06 -34.48 -42.72
N SER A 615 10.12 -35.75 -43.09
CA SER A 615 10.15 -36.86 -42.13
C SER A 615 11.58 -37.35 -42.00
N GLU A 616 12.09 -37.44 -40.77
CA GLU A 616 13.40 -37.98 -40.46
C GLU A 616 13.31 -38.76 -39.14
N GLU A 617 13.72 -40.03 -39.14
CA GLU A 617 13.81 -40.89 -37.94
C GLU A 617 12.59 -40.88 -36.99
N GLY A 618 11.36 -40.82 -37.53
CA GLY A 618 10.12 -40.83 -36.71
C GLY A 618 9.70 -39.46 -36.16
N VAL A 619 10.39 -38.40 -36.56
CA VAL A 619 10.07 -36.99 -36.28
C VAL A 619 9.68 -36.29 -37.59
N TYR A 620 8.69 -35.40 -37.52
CA TYR A 620 8.43 -34.41 -38.56
C TYR A 620 9.14 -33.11 -38.22
N GLU A 621 10.06 -32.69 -39.08
CA GLU A 621 10.54 -31.31 -39.15
C GLU A 621 9.52 -30.50 -39.94
N MET A 622 8.90 -29.53 -39.28
CA MET A 622 7.86 -28.70 -39.87
C MET A 622 8.33 -27.26 -40.01
N ARG A 623 8.16 -26.69 -41.21
CA ARG A 623 8.29 -25.26 -41.45
C ARG A 623 6.90 -24.69 -41.73
N MET A 624 6.49 -23.73 -40.91
CA MET A 624 5.13 -23.20 -40.86
C MET A 624 5.16 -21.70 -41.09
N MET A 625 5.05 -21.28 -42.34
CA MET A 625 5.07 -19.87 -42.72
C MET A 625 3.72 -19.21 -42.39
N PHE A 626 3.78 -17.98 -41.91
CA PHE A 626 2.59 -17.19 -41.66
C PHE A 626 2.01 -16.75 -43.00
N ARG A 627 0.73 -17.00 -43.23
CA ARG A 627 0.04 -16.45 -44.39
C ARG A 627 -0.13 -14.94 -44.22
N ASP A 628 0.09 -14.19 -45.28
CA ASP A 628 -0.32 -12.80 -45.36
C ASP A 628 -1.84 -12.73 -45.20
N LEU A 629 -2.31 -11.80 -44.36
CA LEU A 629 -3.73 -11.45 -44.38
C LEU A 629 -3.97 -10.74 -45.71
N GLU A 630 -4.93 -11.22 -46.51
CA GLU A 630 -5.50 -10.36 -47.55
C GLU A 630 -5.95 -9.06 -46.88
N VAL A 631 -5.41 -7.95 -47.37
CA VAL A 631 -5.51 -6.59 -46.82
C VAL A 631 -6.96 -6.15 -46.63
#